data_AF-A0A0R3ESF6-F1
#
_entry.id   AF-A0A0R3ESF6-F1
#
_cell.length_a   1.000
_cell.length_b   1.000
_cell.length_c   1.000
_cell.angle_alpha   90.00
_cell.angle_beta   90.00
_cell.angle_gamma   90.00
#
_symmetry.space_group_name_H-M   'P 1'
#
loop_
_entity.id
_entity.type
_entity.pdbx_description
1 polymer ?
#
loop_
_entity_poly.entity_id
_entity_poly.type
_entity_poly.pdbx_seq_one_letter_code
_entity_poly.pdbx_strand_id
1 'polypeptide(L)'
;MGDWKMVPSHSGRIVHRRDLQDRIVAYVDYETDWDQEYPLTYHWSIEDGSCGRVLEQDWVDGKVGLAQAKKIADEAADRRFPVNAK
;
A
#
# COMPACT_ATOMS: atom_id res chain seq x y z
N MET A 1 0.54 12.29 8.57
CA MET A 1 0.80 11.03 7.85
C MET A 1 2.27 11.00 7.44
N GLY A 2 2.97 9.89 7.64
CA GLY A 2 4.38 9.76 7.25
C GLY A 2 4.54 9.65 5.73
N ASP A 3 5.78 9.64 5.23
CA ASP A 3 6.06 9.39 3.81
C ASP A 3 6.02 7.88 3.47
N TRP A 4 5.80 7.57 2.19
CA TRP A 4 5.95 6.21 1.68
C TRP A 4 7.43 5.80 1.69
N LYS A 5 7.75 4.70 2.37
CA LYS A 5 9.10 4.13 2.42
C LYS A 5 9.11 2.71 1.88
N MET A 6 10.17 2.35 1.15
CA MET A 6 10.40 0.96 0.77
C MET A 6 10.86 0.16 2.01
N VAL A 7 10.30 -1.03 2.22
CA VAL A 7 10.68 -1.93 3.32
C VAL A 7 11.12 -3.29 2.78
N PRO A 8 12.05 -3.97 3.47
CA PRO A 8 12.47 -5.30 3.06
C PRO A 8 11.30 -6.29 3.06
N SER A 9 11.23 -7.14 2.04
CA SER A 9 10.32 -8.29 1.99
C SER A 9 11.11 -9.57 1.77
N HIS A 10 10.63 -10.67 2.34
CA HIS A 10 11.26 -11.99 2.19
C HIS A 10 10.73 -12.77 0.98
N SER A 11 9.79 -12.21 0.23
CA SER A 11 9.02 -12.90 -0.81
C SER A 11 9.41 -12.51 -2.25
N GLY A 12 10.52 -11.78 -2.44
CA GLY A 12 10.88 -11.23 -3.75
C GLY A 12 9.97 -10.09 -4.23
N ARG A 13 8.98 -9.71 -3.41
CA ARG A 13 8.09 -8.57 -3.66
C ARG A 13 8.77 -7.29 -3.23
N ILE A 14 8.58 -6.21 -3.98
CA ILE A 14 8.92 -4.86 -3.54
C ILE A 14 7.75 -4.36 -2.71
N VAL A 15 8.01 -3.96 -1.47
CA VAL A 15 6.97 -3.49 -0.55
C VAL A 15 7.23 -2.03 -0.20
N HIS A 16 6.24 -1.20 -0.39
CA HIS A 16 6.18 0.18 0.10
C HIS A 16 5.23 0.22 1.29
N ARG A 17 5.66 0.86 2.37
CA ARG A 17 4.92 1.03 3.61
C ARG A 17 4.72 2.52 3.88
N ARG A 18 3.56 2.87 4.41
CA ARG A 18 3.29 4.20 4.96
C ARG A 18 2.63 4.06 6.33
N ASP A 19 3.23 4.69 7.33
CA ASP A 19 2.62 4.78 8.66
C ASP A 19 1.61 5.96 8.67
N LEU A 20 0.35 5.66 8.99
CA LEU A 20 -0.75 6.62 8.96
C LEU A 20 -0.97 7.21 10.35
N GLN A 21 -1.93 6.68 11.12
CA GLN A 21 -2.28 7.11 12.49
C GLN A 21 -2.64 5.91 13.37
N ASP A 22 -2.56 6.03 14.70
CA ASP A 22 -3.11 5.07 15.68
C ASP A 22 -2.77 3.58 15.50
N ARG A 23 -1.66 3.26 14.82
CA ARG A 23 -1.21 1.90 14.43
C ARG A 23 -1.73 1.42 13.07
N ILE A 24 -2.50 2.22 12.35
CA ILE A 24 -2.87 1.93 10.96
C ILE A 24 -1.67 2.15 10.04
N VAL A 25 -1.43 1.15 9.20
CA VAL A 25 -0.34 1.14 8.22
C VAL A 25 -0.94 0.83 6.85
N ALA A 26 -0.52 1.56 5.82
CA ALA A 26 -0.82 1.21 4.44
C ALA A 26 0.41 0.56 3.79
N TYR A 27 0.16 -0.45 2.96
CA TYR A 27 1.15 -1.11 2.14
C TYR A 27 0.77 -1.04 0.67
N VAL A 28 1.78 -0.94 -0.19
CA VAL A 28 1.67 -1.21 -1.62
C VAL A 28 2.79 -2.16 -2.00
N ASP A 29 2.45 -3.34 -2.49
CA ASP A 29 3.41 -4.37 -2.83
C ASP A 29 3.19 -4.90 -4.25
N TYR A 30 4.29 -5.29 -4.90
CA TYR A 30 4.26 -5.76 -6.27
C TYR A 30 5.49 -6.63 -6.59
N GLU A 31 5.37 -7.42 -7.64
CA GLU A 31 6.46 -8.22 -8.19
C GLU A 31 6.92 -7.59 -9.50
N THR A 32 8.23 -7.54 -9.70
CA THR A 32 8.83 -7.16 -10.98
C THR A 32 9.56 -8.37 -11.52
N ASP A 33 9.18 -8.81 -12.72
CA ASP A 33 9.93 -9.81 -13.45
C ASP A 33 10.94 -9.12 -14.37
N TRP A 34 12.04 -9.80 -14.68
CA TRP A 34 13.19 -9.26 -15.44
C TRP A 34 12.83 -8.97 -16.90
N ASP A 35 11.78 -9.61 -17.40
CA ASP A 35 11.25 -9.44 -18.76
C ASP A 35 10.09 -8.42 -18.85
N GLN A 36 9.69 -7.79 -17.74
CA GLN A 36 8.55 -6.88 -17.70
C GLN A 36 8.99 -5.42 -17.54
N GLU A 37 8.49 -4.53 -18.41
CA GLU A 37 8.71 -3.08 -18.30
C GLU A 37 8.01 -2.50 -17.05
N TYR A 38 6.86 -3.07 -16.67
CA TYR A 38 6.08 -2.70 -15.50
C TYR A 38 5.54 -3.96 -14.80
N PRO A 39 5.31 -3.94 -13.47
CA PRO A 39 4.60 -5.01 -12.76
C PRO A 39 3.26 -5.32 -13.42
N LEU A 40 2.79 -6.57 -13.38
CA LEU A 40 1.43 -6.92 -13.85
C LEU A 40 0.34 -6.21 -13.05
N THR A 41 0.52 -6.13 -11.73
CA THR A 41 -0.42 -5.54 -10.79
C THR A 41 0.30 -4.99 -9.58
N TYR A 42 -0.25 -3.93 -8.99
CA TYR A 42 0.10 -3.51 -7.64
C TYR A 42 -1.02 -3.95 -6.69
N HIS A 43 -0.64 -4.56 -5.59
CA HIS A 43 -1.53 -4.85 -4.48
C HIS A 43 -1.39 -3.75 -3.45
N TRP A 44 -2.51 -3.27 -2.91
CA TRP A 44 -2.48 -2.36 -1.76
C TRP A 44 -3.31 -2.92 -0.63
N SER A 45 -2.86 -2.68 0.61
CA SER A 45 -3.57 -3.08 1.82
C SER A 45 -3.50 -1.97 2.88
N ILE A 46 -4.52 -1.92 3.72
CA ILE A 46 -4.55 -1.14 4.95
C ILE A 46 -4.66 -2.14 6.10
N GLU A 47 -3.74 -2.05 7.04
CA GLU A 47 -3.57 -3.02 8.10
C GLU A 47 -3.53 -2.37 9.48
N ASP A 48 -4.02 -3.10 10.47
CA ASP A 48 -3.71 -2.81 11.87
C ASP A 48 -2.30 -3.32 12.18
N GLY A 49 -1.35 -2.39 12.29
CA GLY A 49 0.06 -2.66 12.54
C GLY A 49 0.36 -3.28 13.91
N SER A 50 -0.62 -3.42 14.80
CA SER A 50 -0.44 -4.14 16.08
C SER A 50 -0.54 -5.65 15.94
N CYS A 51 -1.30 -6.15 14.96
CA CYS A 51 -1.57 -7.57 14.79
C CYS A 51 -1.45 -8.08 13.34
N GLY A 52 -1.17 -7.19 12.38
CA GLY A 52 -1.09 -7.53 10.95
C GLY A 52 -2.44 -7.85 10.33
N ARG A 53 -3.54 -7.42 10.96
CA ARG A 53 -4.88 -7.67 10.43
C ARG A 53 -5.13 -6.75 9.25
N VAL A 54 -5.42 -7.32 8.08
CA VAL A 54 -5.91 -6.58 6.91
C VAL A 54 -7.33 -6.07 7.17
N LEU A 55 -7.50 -4.76 7.01
CA LEU A 55 -8.76 -4.03 7.21
C LEU A 55 -9.46 -3.77 5.88
N GLU A 56 -8.67 -3.52 4.84
CA GLU A 56 -9.10 -3.28 3.46
C GLU A 56 -7.93 -3.55 2.52
N GLN A 57 -8.19 -4.05 1.32
CA GLN A 57 -7.17 -4.31 0.31
C GLN A 57 -7.82 -4.39 -1.07
N ASP A 58 -7.04 -4.11 -2.11
CA ASP A 58 -7.44 -4.36 -3.50
C ASP A 58 -6.20 -4.41 -4.42
N TRP A 59 -6.46 -4.65 -5.71
CA TRP A 59 -5.45 -4.70 -6.76
C TRP A 59 -5.69 -3.59 -7.77
N VAL A 60 -4.60 -3.07 -8.33
CA VAL A 60 -4.64 -2.16 -9.47
C VAL A 60 -3.76 -2.67 -10.59
N ASP A 61 -4.19 -2.45 -11.83
CA ASP A 61 -3.44 -2.84 -13.01
C ASP A 61 -2.06 -2.17 -13.04
N GLY A 62 -1.05 -2.91 -13.45
CA GLY A 62 0.32 -2.46 -13.60
C GLY A 62 0.50 -1.17 -14.39
N LYS A 63 -0.31 -0.97 -15.42
CA LYS A 63 -0.26 0.21 -16.31
C LYS A 63 -0.66 1.50 -15.60
N VAL A 64 -1.39 1.40 -14.50
CA VAL A 64 -1.80 2.55 -13.67
C VAL A 64 -0.60 3.11 -12.90
N GLY A 65 0.38 2.25 -12.57
CA GLY A 65 1.64 2.64 -11.97
C GLY A 65 1.62 2.84 -10.45
N LEU A 66 2.81 2.77 -9.85
CA LEU A 66 3.01 2.81 -8.40
C LEU A 66 2.45 4.09 -7.74
N ALA A 67 2.62 5.24 -8.38
CA ALA A 67 2.18 6.51 -7.81
C ALA A 67 0.66 6.55 -7.61
N GLN A 68 -0.08 6.04 -8.57
CA GLN A 68 -1.54 5.99 -8.50
C GLN A 68 -2.01 4.86 -7.56
N ALA A 69 -1.31 3.73 -7.49
CA ALA A 69 -1.58 2.70 -6.48
C ALA A 69 -1.46 3.24 -5.05
N LYS A 70 -0.39 3.99 -4.75
CA LYS A 70 -0.20 4.69 -3.47
C LYS A 70 -1.32 5.67 -3.18
N LYS A 71 -1.71 6.47 -4.18
CA LYS A 71 -2.82 7.42 -4.04
C LYS A 71 -4.15 6.73 -3.71
N ILE A 72 -4.46 5.61 -4.35
CA ILE A 72 -5.69 4.84 -4.06
C ILE A 72 -5.67 4.29 -2.64
N ALA A 73 -4.52 3.78 -2.18
CA ALA A 73 -4.36 3.32 -0.81
C ALA A 73 -4.56 4.46 0.21
N ASP A 74 -4.03 5.65 -0.09
CA ASP A 74 -4.23 6.85 0.73
C ASP A 74 -5.71 7.28 0.76
N GLU A 75 -6.40 7.33 -0.39
CA GLU A 75 -7.82 7.67 -0.47
C GLU A 75 -8.71 6.65 0.29
N ALA A 76 -8.40 5.36 0.20
CA ALA A 76 -9.08 4.32 0.96
C ALA A 76 -8.85 4.46 2.47
N ALA A 77 -7.63 4.81 2.87
CA ALA A 77 -7.29 5.07 4.26
C ALA A 77 -8.00 6.31 4.80
N ASP A 78 -8.04 7.41 4.05
CA ASP A 78 -8.72 8.65 4.43
C ASP A 78 -10.23 8.45 4.59
N ARG A 79 -10.84 7.67 3.69
CA ARG A 79 -12.26 7.32 3.78
C ARG A 79 -12.57 6.53 5.06
N ARG A 80 -11.68 5.64 5.45
CA ARG A 80 -11.89 4.73 6.59
C ARG A 80 -11.48 5.33 7.93
N PHE A 81 -10.45 6.16 7.93
CA PHE A 81 -9.84 6.79 9.09
C PHE A 81 -9.68 8.30 8.85
N PRO A 82 -10.80 9.04 8.71
CA PRO A 82 -10.73 10.46 8.43
C PRO A 82 -10.04 11.21 9.57
N VAL A 83 -9.01 11.98 9.22
CA VAL A 83 -8.17 12.73 10.18
C VAL A 83 -8.96 13.86 10.89
N ASN A 84 -10.17 14.18 10.43
CA ASN A 84 -11.02 15.26 10.93
C ASN A 84 -12.50 14.86 11.12
N ALA A 85 -12.80 13.74 11.78
CA ALA A 85 -14.13 13.53 12.34
C ALA A 85 -14.23 14.25 13.69
N LYS A 86 -14.38 15.57 13.67
CA LYS A 86 -14.63 16.40 14.86
C LYS A 86 -15.86 17.25 14.68
#